data_AF-A0A5E5QS85-F1
#
_entry.id   AF-A0A5E5QS85-F1
#
_cell.length_a   1.000
_cell.length_b   1.000
_cell.length_c   1.000
_cell.angle_alpha   90.00
_cell.angle_beta   90.00
_cell.angle_gamma   90.00
#
_symmetry.space_group_name_H-M   'P 1'
#
loop_
_entity.id
_entity.type
_entity.pdbx_description
1 polymer ?
#
loop_
_entity_poly.entity_id
_entity_poly.type
_entity_poly.pdbx_seq_one_letter_code
_entity_poly.pdbx_strand_id
1 'polypeptide(L)' 'MSSLAKIFNVLKKQGQKVRHQFKGDTNPIFNLGHDIAPDVNPANIAVLVETVHNFRFNQQEKI' A
#
# COMPACT_ATOMS: atom_id res chain seq x y z
N MET A 1 14.25 -14.48 8.80
CA MET A 1 13.01 -13.97 8.15
C MET A 1 13.05 -14.36 6.68
N SER A 2 11.97 -14.97 6.16
CA SER A 2 11.89 -15.40 4.76
C SER A 2 11.88 -14.21 3.78
N SER A 3 12.25 -14.46 2.53
CA SER A 3 12.21 -13.48 1.42
C SER A 3 10.81 -12.88 1.23
N LEU A 4 9.77 -13.70 1.37
CA LEU A 4 8.37 -13.28 1.27
C LEU A 4 7.98 -12.27 2.35
N ALA A 5 8.41 -12.49 3.60
CA ALA A 5 8.14 -11.57 4.70
C ALA A 5 8.81 -10.20 4.49
N LYS A 6 10.00 -10.17 3.86
CA LYS A 6 10.66 -8.91 3.50
C LYS A 6 9.88 -8.14 2.43
N ILE A 7 9.44 -8.82 1.36
CA ILE A 7 8.64 -8.20 0.29
C ILE A 7 7.34 -7.62 0.84
N PHE A 8 6.63 -8.41 1.66
CA PHE A 8 5.41 -7.97 2.32
C PHE A 8 5.61 -6.69 3.14
N ASN A 9 6.67 -6.64 3.95
CA ASN A 9 6.98 -5.47 4.77
C ASN A 9 7.32 -4.21 3.95
N VAL A 10 8.02 -4.37 2.82
CA VAL A 10 8.34 -3.25 1.92
C VAL A 10 7.07 -2.70 1.27
N LEU A 11 6.22 -3.56 0.70
CA LEU A 11 4.97 -3.15 0.06
C LEU A 11 4.05 -2.43 1.05
N LYS A 12 3.89 -2.99 2.25
CA LYS A 12 3.13 -2.38 3.33
C LYS A 12 3.64 -0.98 3.69
N LYS A 13 4.95 -0.84 3.87
CA LYS A 13 5.57 0.45 4.24
C LYS A 13 5.38 1.51 3.16
N GLN A 14 5.51 1.15 1.88
CA GLN A 14 5.34 2.11 0.78
C GLN A 14 3.88 2.52 0.58
N GLY A 15 2.93 1.56 0.63
CA GLY A 15 1.50 1.86 0.56
C GLY A 15 1.05 2.81 1.67
N GLN A 16 1.58 2.60 2.90
CA GLN A 16 1.34 3.51 4.02
C GLN A 16 1.87 4.92 3.74
N LYS A 17 3.09 5.07 3.23
CA LYS A 17 3.67 6.39 2.92
C LYS A 17 2.85 7.17 1.90
N VAL A 18 2.46 6.53 0.80
CA VAL A 18 1.65 7.15 -0.26
C VAL A 18 0.34 7.65 0.33
N ARG A 19 -0.35 6.85 1.17
CA ARG A 19 -1.64 7.27 1.73
C ARG A 19 -1.55 8.42 2.74
N HIS A 20 -0.44 8.55 3.49
CA HIS A 20 -0.21 9.71 4.39
C HIS A 20 -0.08 11.05 3.65
N GLN A 21 0.12 11.03 2.33
CA GLN A 21 0.16 12.25 1.52
C GLN A 21 -1.24 12.84 1.28
N PHE A 22 -2.30 12.05 1.43
CA PHE A 22 -3.69 12.46 1.15
C PHE A 22 -4.43 13.00 2.38
N LYS A 23 -3.77 13.86 3.18
CA LYS A 23 -4.37 14.43 4.41
C LYS A 23 -5.65 15.21 4.09
N GLY A 24 -6.79 14.72 4.58
CA GLY A 24 -8.10 15.38 4.45
C GLY A 24 -8.90 14.99 3.20
N ASP A 25 -8.33 14.20 2.29
CA ASP A 25 -9.07 13.65 1.14
C ASP A 25 -9.82 12.39 1.56
N THR A 26 -11.13 12.36 1.33
CA THR A 26 -12.00 11.26 1.76
C THR A 26 -12.01 10.09 0.80
N ASN A 27 -11.58 10.28 -0.46
CA ASN A 27 -11.66 9.26 -1.50
C ASN A 27 -10.39 9.15 -2.38
N PRO A 28 -9.19 8.94 -1.80
CA PRO A 28 -7.98 8.78 -2.59
C PRO A 28 -8.03 7.49 -3.42
N ILE A 29 -7.90 7.62 -4.74
CA ILE A 29 -7.71 6.48 -5.65
C ILE A 29 -6.23 6.11 -5.61
N PHE A 30 -5.92 4.96 -5.02
CA PHE A 30 -4.57 4.41 -5.06
C PHE A 30 -4.27 3.90 -6.48
N ASN A 31 -3.14 4.31 -7.03
CA ASN A 31 -2.61 3.77 -8.27
C ASN A 31 -1.07 3.77 -8.24
N LEU A 32 -0.46 3.08 -9.20
CA LEU A 32 0.95 3.20 -9.48
C LEU A 32 1.22 4.50 -10.25
N GLY A 33 2.45 5.01 -10.16
CA GLY A 33 2.89 6.16 -10.97
C GLY A 33 3.21 5.80 -12.43
N HIS A 34 3.16 4.52 -12.78
CA HIS A 34 3.42 3.97 -14.11
C HIS A 34 2.77 2.58 -14.25
N ASP A 35 2.80 2.01 -15.45
CA ASP A 35 2.28 0.68 -15.73
C ASP A 35 3.01 -0.43 -14.96
N ILE A 36 2.32 -1.55 -14.74
CA ILE A 36 2.91 -2.75 -14.15
C ILE A 36 3.89 -3.35 -15.17
N ALA A 37 5.16 -3.51 -14.78
CA ALA A 37 6.14 -4.17 -15.61
C ALA A 37 5.79 -5.66 -15.84
N PRO A 38 6.05 -6.22 -17.04
CA PRO A 38 5.58 -7.55 -17.43
C PRO A 38 6.19 -8.69 -16.62
N ASP A 39 7.32 -8.46 -15.96
CA ASP A 39 8.04 -9.42 -15.11
C ASP A 39 7.58 -9.40 -13.64
N VAL A 40 6.63 -8.53 -13.28
CA VAL A 40 6.09 -8.47 -11.93
C VAL A 40 5.26 -9.71 -11.63
N ASN A 41 5.59 -10.39 -10.52
CA ASN A 41 4.80 -11.52 -10.04
C ASN A 41 3.38 -11.07 -9.63
N PRO A 42 2.31 -11.64 -10.21
CA PRO A 42 0.92 -11.30 -9.87
C PRO A 42 0.58 -11.48 -8.37
N ALA A 43 1.24 -12.40 -7.66
CA ALA A 43 1.03 -12.57 -6.23
C ALA A 43 1.44 -11.33 -5.41
N ASN A 44 2.43 -10.56 -5.89
CA ASN A 44 2.83 -9.32 -5.25
C ASN A 44 1.78 -8.21 -5.45
N ILE A 45 1.09 -8.22 -6.59
CA ILE A 45 -0.03 -7.28 -6.86
C ILE A 45 -1.20 -7.58 -5.93
N ALA A 46 -1.52 -8.86 -5.69
CA ALA A 46 -2.55 -9.25 -4.73
C ALA A 46 -2.26 -8.71 -3.32
N VAL A 47 -1.00 -8.85 -2.86
CA VAL A 47 -0.56 -8.30 -1.57
C VAL A 47 -0.70 -6.78 -1.50
N LEU A 48 -0.38 -6.07 -2.60
CA LEU A 48 -0.52 -4.61 -2.67
C LEU A 48 -2.00 -4.19 -2.56
N VAL A 49 -2.88 -4.83 -3.33
CA VAL A 49 -4.33 -4.56 -3.31
C VAL A 49 -4.90 -4.84 -1.91
N GLU A 50 -4.58 -5.99 -1.33
CA GLU A 50 -5.00 -6.37 0.01
C GLU A 50 -4.52 -5.35 1.06
N THR A 51 -3.28 -4.91 0.96
CA THR A 51 -2.69 -3.90 1.85
C THR A 51 -3.45 -2.58 1.79
N VAL A 52 -3.82 -2.12 0.59
CA VAL A 52 -4.55 -0.87 0.38
C VAL A 52 -5.98 -0.98 0.95
N HIS A 53 -6.69 -2.07 0.66
CA HIS A 53 -8.06 -2.27 1.14
C HIS A 53 -8.15 -2.49 2.66
N ASN A 54 -7.21 -3.25 3.24
CA ASN A 54 -7.24 -3.58 4.67
C ASN A 54 -6.63 -2.49 5.56
N PHE A 55 -6.11 -1.40 4.98
CA PHE A 55 -5.61 -0.28 5.76
C PHE A 55 -6.77 0.49 6.42
N ARG A 56 -7.11 0.11 7.66
CA ARG A 56 -8.07 0.85 8.48
C ARG A 56 -7.46 2.16 8.95
N PHE A 57 -8.21 3.25 8.79
CA PHE A 57 -7.86 4.55 9.34
C PHE A 57 -8.00 4.49 10.86
N ASN A 58 -6.90 4.34 11.60
CA ASN A 58 -6.93 4.68 13.02
C ASN A 58 -6.78 6.20 13.11
N GLN A 59 -7.92 6.90 13.29
CA GLN A 59 -7.95 8.32 13.67
C GLN A 59 -7.40 8.41 15.10
N GLN A 60 -6.08 8.47 15.25
CA GLN A 60 -5.45 8.91 16.48
C GLN A 60 -4.49 10.06 16.15
N GLU A 61 -5.04 11.12 15.58
CA GLU A 61 -4.52 12.45 15.87
C GLU A 61 -5.57 13.10 16.79
N LYS A 62 -5.27 13.05 18.09
CA LYS A 62 -5.99 13.76 19.14
C LYS A 62 -5.99 15.25 18.79
N ILE A 63 -7.18 15.85 18.81
CA ILE A 63 -7.37 17.29 19.01
C ILE A 63 -7.01 17.60 20.46
#